data_AF-A0A7V9KXU8-F1
#
_entry.id   AF-A0A7V9KXU8-F1
#
_cell.length_a   1.000
_cell.length_b   1.000
_cell.length_c   1.000
_cell.angle_alpha   90.00
_cell.angle_beta   90.00
_cell.angle_gamma   90.00
#
_symmetry.space_group_name_H-M   'P 1'
#
loop_
_entity.id
_entity.type
_entity.pdbx_description
1 polymer ?
#
loop_
_entity_poly.entity_id
_entity_poly.type
_entity_poly.pdbx_seq_one_letter_code
_entity_poly.pdbx_strand_id
1 'polypeptide(L)'
;MPKYLTASVFLLAGWVVLASGELYAAIPAASALVLAAIDYAYWEKRRRPWHDWTVIALLLPAIGCAVWIAVGGLVLDTERSNEARLLYEVGPGIGLTGLLCTLVSYHGRHHPAEESGPRGDK
;
A
#
# COMPACT_ATOMS: atom_id res chain seq x y z
N MET A 1 -9.70 -8.80 7.97
CA MET A 1 -8.59 -8.91 7.00
C MET A 1 -7.95 -7.55 6.70
N PRO A 2 -8.68 -6.47 6.35
CA PRO A 2 -8.06 -5.17 6.02
C PRO A 2 -7.28 -4.57 7.19
N LYS A 3 -7.80 -4.70 8.42
CA LYS A 3 -7.11 -4.26 9.64
C LYS A 3 -5.67 -4.79 9.76
N TYR A 4 -5.46 -6.07 9.47
CA TYR A 4 -4.13 -6.68 9.57
C TYR A 4 -3.23 -6.25 8.41
N LEU A 5 -3.77 -6.14 7.19
CA LEU A 5 -3.03 -5.63 6.03
C LEU A 5 -2.61 -4.16 6.23
N THR A 6 -3.54 -3.31 6.69
CA THR A 6 -3.25 -1.91 7.06
C THR A 6 -2.20 -1.85 8.17
N ALA A 7 -2.29 -2.68 9.21
CA ALA A 7 -1.27 -2.75 10.25
C ALA A 7 0.11 -3.14 9.68
N SER A 8 0.18 -4.11 8.77
CA SER A 8 1.43 -4.48 8.10
C SER A 8 2.00 -3.34 7.25
N VAL A 9 1.14 -2.60 6.53
CA VAL A 9 1.56 -1.40 5.79
C VAL A 9 2.13 -0.36 6.73
N PHE A 10 1.48 -0.11 7.88
CA PHE A 10 1.94 0.87 8.86
C PHE A 10 3.29 0.48 9.46
N LEU A 11 3.47 -0.80 9.81
CA LEU A 11 4.72 -1.30 10.36
C LEU A 11 5.86 -1.15 9.35
N LEU A 12 5.64 -1.54 8.09
CA LEU A 12 6.69 -1.51 7.08
C LEU A 12 7.00 -0.09 6.60
N ALA A 13 5.99 0.76 6.42
CA ALA A 13 6.20 2.17 6.09
C ALA A 13 6.85 2.92 7.26
N GLY A 14 6.40 2.68 8.49
CA GLY A 14 7.01 3.25 9.69
C GLY A 14 8.47 2.82 9.85
N TRP A 15 8.79 1.57 9.56
CA TRP A 15 10.18 1.08 9.52
C TRP A 15 11.02 1.90 8.53
N VAL A 16 10.55 2.10 7.29
CA VAL A 16 11.30 2.89 6.29
C VAL A 16 11.47 4.35 6.73
N VAL A 17 10.43 4.97 7.29
CA VAL A 17 10.51 6.35 7.81
C VAL A 17 11.60 6.47 8.88
N LEU A 18 11.68 5.51 9.79
CA LEU A 18 12.59 5.57 10.93
C LEU A 18 14.01 5.10 10.60
N ALA A 19 14.15 4.11 9.71
CA ALA A 19 15.41 3.40 9.49
C ALA A 19 16.14 3.79 8.20
N SER A 20 15.46 4.40 7.22
CA SER A 20 16.09 4.68 5.92
C SER A 20 17.17 5.75 5.97
N GLY A 21 17.13 6.70 6.91
CA GLY A 21 18.10 7.79 7.04
C GLY A 21 18.14 8.77 5.86
N GLU A 22 17.28 8.60 4.86
CA GLU A 22 17.35 9.29 3.58
C GLU A 22 16.00 9.90 3.21
N LEU A 23 15.99 11.19 2.87
CA LEU A 23 14.73 11.91 2.60
C LEU A 23 13.98 11.36 1.38
N TYR A 24 14.70 10.90 0.35
CA TYR A 24 14.08 10.34 -0.85
C TYR A 24 13.31 9.04 -0.60
N ALA A 25 13.59 8.34 0.51
CA ALA A 25 12.87 7.15 0.94
C ALA A 25 11.86 7.47 2.06
N ALA A 26 12.26 8.30 3.03
CA ALA A 26 11.43 8.68 4.17
C ALA A 26 10.17 9.47 3.78
N ILE A 27 10.27 10.41 2.84
CA ILE A 27 9.11 11.21 2.38
C ILE A 27 8.05 10.34 1.69
N PRO A 28 8.39 9.49 0.70
CA PRO A 28 7.42 8.56 0.12
C PRO A 28 6.88 7.57 1.16
N ALA A 29 7.70 7.07 2.09
CA ALA A 29 7.23 6.16 3.13
C ALA A 29 6.20 6.82 4.06
N ALA A 30 6.47 8.05 4.51
CA ALA A 30 5.53 8.83 5.29
C ALA A 30 4.24 9.12 4.50
N SER A 31 4.37 9.43 3.20
CA SER A 31 3.22 9.66 2.32
C SER A 31 2.37 8.41 2.16
N ALA A 32 2.99 7.24 1.92
CA ALA A 32 2.29 5.96 1.84
C ALA A 32 1.57 5.62 3.16
N LEU A 33 2.22 5.90 4.31
CA LEU A 33 1.63 5.69 5.63
C LEU A 33 0.40 6.59 5.85
N VAL A 34 0.49 7.88 5.53
CA VAL A 34 -0.63 8.83 5.65
C VAL A 34 -1.77 8.44 4.71
N LEU A 35 -1.48 8.10 3.46
CA LEU A 35 -2.49 7.68 2.48
C LEU A 35 -3.20 6.39 2.92
N ALA A 36 -2.46 5.38 3.39
CA ALA A 36 -3.04 4.16 3.92
C ALA A 36 -3.90 4.41 5.19
N ALA A 37 -3.53 5.38 6.02
CA ALA A 37 -4.31 5.78 7.17
C ALA A 37 -5.63 6.47 6.76
N ILE A 38 -5.57 7.39 5.80
CA ILE A 38 -6.76 8.06 5.25
C ILE A 38 -7.67 7.03 4.60
N ASP A 39 -7.12 6.09 3.82
CA ASP A 39 -7.87 4.99 3.20
C ASP A 39 -8.66 4.19 4.24
N TYR A 40 -7.95 3.69 5.25
CA TYR A 40 -8.56 2.88 6.30
C TYR A 40 -9.64 3.65 7.06
N ALA A 41 -9.37 4.91 7.43
CA ALA A 41 -10.32 5.76 8.12
C ALA A 41 -11.57 6.05 7.26
N TYR A 42 -11.37 6.30 5.97
CA TYR A 42 -12.45 6.57 5.03
C TYR A 42 -13.33 5.34 4.78
N TRP A 43 -12.70 4.19 4.56
CA TRP A 43 -13.36 2.90 4.41
C TRP A 43 -14.18 2.54 5.66
N GLU A 44 -13.63 2.74 6.86
CA GLU A 44 -14.34 2.50 8.12
C GLU A 44 -15.53 3.47 8.29
N LYS A 45 -15.34 4.77 7.99
CA LYS A 45 -16.40 5.79 8.04
C LYS A 45 -17.56 5.47 7.09
N ARG A 46 -17.27 4.91 5.91
CA ARG A 46 -18.29 4.49 4.92
C ARG A 46 -18.95 3.14 5.23
N ARG A 47 -18.74 2.59 6.42
CA ARG A 47 -19.26 1.28 6.86
C ARG A 47 -18.74 0.12 6.02
N ARG A 48 -17.49 0.21 5.56
CA ARG A 48 -16.76 -0.87 4.90
C ARG A 48 -17.41 -1.33 3.60
N PRO A 49 -17.60 -0.41 2.63
CA PRO A 49 -18.21 -0.75 1.35
C PRO A 49 -17.35 -1.78 0.62
N TRP A 50 -18.02 -2.62 -0.17
CA TRP A 50 -17.41 -3.48 -1.18
C TRP A 50 -17.30 -2.67 -2.47
N HIS A 51 -16.21 -2.82 -3.22
CA HIS A 51 -15.98 -2.16 -4.50
C HIS A 51 -16.17 -0.62 -4.49
N ASP A 52 -15.45 0.09 -3.61
CA ASP A 52 -15.44 1.56 -3.58
C ASP A 52 -14.23 2.14 -4.35
N TRP A 53 -14.50 2.72 -5.51
CA TRP A 53 -13.50 3.35 -6.37
C TRP A 53 -12.72 4.48 -5.68
N THR A 54 -13.33 5.18 -4.72
CA THR A 54 -12.63 6.28 -4.01
C THR A 54 -11.51 5.72 -3.13
N VAL A 55 -11.81 4.64 -2.41
CA VAL A 55 -10.87 3.93 -1.54
C VAL A 55 -9.75 3.31 -2.39
N ILE A 56 -10.10 2.65 -3.51
CA ILE A 56 -9.12 2.08 -4.45
C ILE A 56 -8.19 3.16 -5.03
N ALA A 57 -8.76 4.26 -5.53
CA ALA A 57 -7.99 5.33 -6.16
C ALA A 57 -7.01 6.01 -5.17
N LEU A 58 -7.39 6.08 -3.89
CA LEU A 58 -6.54 6.66 -2.84
C LEU A 58 -5.27 5.83 -2.57
N LEU A 59 -5.31 4.52 -2.80
CA LEU A 59 -4.15 3.63 -2.63
C LEU A 59 -3.16 3.67 -3.81
N LEU A 60 -3.57 4.12 -4.99
CA LEU A 60 -2.69 4.22 -6.16
C LEU A 60 -1.45 5.11 -5.93
N PRO A 61 -1.55 6.34 -5.41
CA PRO A 61 -0.36 7.13 -5.09
C PRO A 61 0.49 6.49 -3.98
N ALA A 62 -0.10 5.74 -3.04
CA ALA A 62 0.66 5.01 -2.04
C ALA A 62 1.48 3.87 -2.66
N ILE A 63 0.93 3.17 -3.66
CA ILE A 63 1.67 2.17 -4.46
C ILE A 63 2.82 2.85 -5.20
N GLY A 64 2.59 4.01 -5.82
CA GLY A 64 3.64 4.79 -6.45
C GLY A 64 4.78 5.14 -5.49
N CYS A 65 4.45 5.55 -4.27
CA CYS A 65 5.43 5.80 -3.21
C CYS A 65 6.22 4.52 -2.84
N ALA A 66 5.54 3.38 -2.71
CA ALA A 66 6.17 2.10 -2.39
C ALA A 66 7.13 1.64 -3.50
N VAL A 67 6.75 1.79 -4.77
CA VAL A 67 7.61 1.52 -5.92
C VAL A 67 8.82 2.46 -5.91
N TRP A 68 8.61 3.75 -5.64
CA TRP A 68 9.72 4.70 -5.53
C TRP A 68 10.68 4.36 -4.39
N ILE A 69 10.22 3.86 -3.24
CA ILE A 69 11.12 3.36 -2.19
C ILE A 69 11.97 2.19 -2.71
N ALA A 70 11.39 1.29 -3.51
CA ALA A 70 12.09 0.13 -4.02
C ALA A 70 13.17 0.45 -5.06
N VAL A 71 12.97 1.50 -5.87
CA VAL A 71 13.86 1.82 -7.01
C VAL A 71 14.58 3.17 -6.89
N GLY A 72 14.15 4.05 -5.99
CA GLY A 72 14.57 5.45 -5.93
C GLY A 72 16.07 5.60 -5.67
N GLY A 73 16.63 4.83 -4.73
CA GLY A 73 18.08 4.85 -4.49
C GLY A 73 18.89 4.29 -5.67
N LEU A 74 18.32 3.39 -6.48
CA LEU A 74 18.97 2.90 -7.71
C LEU A 74 18.94 3.96 -8.81
N VAL A 75 17.81 4.66 -8.96
CA VAL A 75 17.63 5.72 -9.95
C VAL A 75 18.49 6.94 -9.62
N LEU A 76 18.61 7.28 -8.34
CA LEU A 76 19.40 8.42 -7.86
C LEU A 76 20.89 8.09 -7.66
N ASP A 77 21.30 6.85 -7.96
CA ASP A 77 22.67 6.36 -7.80
C ASP A 77 23.27 6.66 -6.41
N THR A 78 22.47 6.44 -5.36
CA THR A 78 22.89 6.74 -3.99
C THR A 78 23.95 5.77 -3.51
N GLU A 79 24.98 6.26 -2.81
CA GLU A 79 26.02 5.42 -2.24
C GLU A 79 25.47 4.65 -1.02
N ARG A 80 25.17 3.36 -1.22
CA ARG A 80 24.70 2.46 -0.17
C ARG A 80 25.09 1.03 -0.49
N SER A 81 25.49 0.27 0.52
CA SER A 81 25.80 -1.16 0.36
C SER A 81 24.56 -1.94 -0.11
N ASN A 82 24.79 -3.04 -0.82
CA ASN A 82 23.70 -3.88 -1.33
C ASN A 82 22.80 -4.41 -0.20
N GLU A 83 23.39 -4.79 0.93
CA GLU A 83 22.67 -5.27 2.12
C GLU A 83 21.77 -4.17 2.71
N ALA A 84 22.30 -2.96 2.89
CA ALA A 84 21.52 -1.84 3.39
C ALA A 84 20.41 -1.45 2.41
N ARG A 85 20.68 -1.48 1.10
CA ARG A 85 19.68 -1.23 0.06
C ARG A 85 18.55 -2.26 0.10
N LEU A 86 18.88 -3.53 0.26
CA LEU A 86 17.88 -4.60 0.43
C LEU A 86 17.04 -4.40 1.69
N LEU A 87 17.67 -4.07 2.81
CA LEU A 87 17.01 -3.98 4.12
C LEU A 87 16.13 -2.73 4.28
N TYR A 88 16.53 -1.60 3.70
CA TYR A 88 15.88 -0.30 3.95
C TYR A 88 15.09 0.25 2.76
N GLU A 89 15.34 -0.23 1.55
CA GLU A 89 14.71 0.29 0.33
C GLU A 89 13.99 -0.82 -0.45
N VAL A 90 14.73 -1.72 -1.10
CA VAL A 90 14.19 -2.69 -2.06
C VAL A 90 13.21 -3.65 -1.37
N GLY A 91 13.62 -4.29 -0.27
CA GLY A 91 12.79 -5.24 0.47
C GLY A 91 11.51 -4.60 1.00
N PRO A 92 11.61 -3.52 1.81
CA PRO A 92 10.43 -2.81 2.30
C PRO A 92 9.55 -2.22 1.18
N GLY A 93 10.14 -1.66 0.12
CA GLY A 93 9.40 -1.08 -1.01
C GLY A 93 8.61 -2.14 -1.79
N ILE A 94 9.21 -3.30 -2.08
CA ILE A 94 8.50 -4.44 -2.69
C ILE A 94 7.42 -4.97 -1.76
N GLY A 95 7.72 -5.12 -0.46
CA GLY A 95 6.75 -5.58 0.54
C GLY A 95 5.55 -4.65 0.65
N LEU A 96 5.77 -3.34 0.71
CA LEU A 96 4.72 -2.32 0.72
C LEU A 96 3.88 -2.37 -0.56
N THR A 97 4.53 -2.50 -1.72
CA THR A 97 3.84 -2.64 -3.01
C THR A 97 2.88 -3.83 -2.99
N GLY A 98 3.37 -5.00 -2.57
CA GLY A 98 2.54 -6.22 -2.49
C GLY A 98 1.37 -6.09 -1.52
N LEU A 99 1.59 -5.51 -0.33
CA LEU A 99 0.55 -5.28 0.67
C LEU A 99 -0.53 -4.30 0.19
N LEU A 100 -0.12 -3.19 -0.44
CA LEU A 100 -1.03 -2.18 -0.97
C LEU A 100 -1.83 -2.70 -2.16
N CYS A 101 -1.20 -3.44 -3.08
CA CYS A 101 -1.91 -4.14 -4.15
C CYS A 101 -2.93 -5.15 -3.59
N THR A 102 -2.57 -5.88 -2.53
CA THR A 102 -3.49 -6.81 -1.86
C THR A 102 -4.69 -6.08 -1.23
N LEU A 103 -4.47 -4.90 -0.65
CA LEU A 103 -5.55 -4.04 -0.15
C LEU A 103 -6.46 -3.55 -1.29
N VAL A 104 -5.89 -3.12 -2.42
CA VAL A 104 -6.67 -2.77 -3.62
C VAL A 104 -7.52 -3.97 -4.08
N SER A 105 -6.92 -5.16 -4.20
CA SER A 105 -7.66 -6.38 -4.56
C SER A 105 -8.73 -6.73 -3.53
N TYR A 106 -8.51 -6.46 -2.24
CA TYR A 106 -9.54 -6.63 -1.22
C TYR A 106 -10.72 -5.68 -1.45
N HIS A 107 -10.43 -4.39 -1.62
CA HIS A 107 -11.46 -3.37 -1.83
C HIS A 107 -12.22 -3.56 -3.13
N GLY A 108 -11.57 -4.09 -4.17
CA GLY A 108 -12.18 -4.37 -5.47
C GLY A 108 -13.10 -5.60 -5.52
N ARG A 109 -13.21 -6.40 -4.45
CA ARG A 109 -14.11 -7.57 -4.45
C ARG A 109 -15.57 -7.15 -4.47
N HIS A 110 -16.38 -7.89 -5.21
CA HIS A 110 -17.84 -7.79 -5.17
C HIS A 110 -18.41 -8.54 -3.96
N HIS A 111 -19.61 -8.13 -3.53
CA HIS A 111 -20.27 -8.83 -2.43
C HIS A 111 -20.69 -10.24 -2.90
N PRO A 112 -20.48 -11.31 -2.12
CA PRO A 112 -20.82 -12.68 -2.54
C PRO A 112 -22.29 -12.84 -2.96
N ALA A 113 -23.19 -12.04 -2.40
CA ALA A 113 -24.63 -12.05 -2.75
C ALA A 113 -24.93 -11.45 -4.15
N GLU A 114 -24.05 -10.58 -4.67
CA GLU A 114 -24.20 -9.99 -6.01
C GLU A 114 -23.78 -10.97 -7.12
N GLU A 115 -22.86 -11.89 -6.83
CA GLU A 115 -22.45 -12.96 -7.77
C GLU A 115 -23.54 -14.04 -7.95
N SER A 116 -24.48 -14.14 -7.01
CA SER A 116 -25.62 -15.08 -7.03
C SER A 116 -26.92 -14.49 -7.59
N GLY A 117 -26.85 -13.38 -8.34
CA GLY A 117 -28.01 -12.88 -9.08
C GLY A 117 -28.66 -14.00 -9.91
N PRO A 118 -30.00 -14.03 -10.06
CA PRO A 118 -30.67 -15.14 -10.70
C PRO A 118 -30.02 -15.40 -12.06
N ARG A 119 -29.47 -16.60 -12.25
CA ARG A 119 -29.16 -17.10 -13.59
C ARG A 119 -30.49 -17.05 -14.34
N GLY A 120 -30.66 -16.00 -15.14
CA GLY A 120 -31.76 -15.93 -16.06
C GLY A 120 -31.61 -17.10 -16.99
N ASP A 121 -32.38 -18.16 -16.74
CA ASP A 121 -32.77 -19.13 -17.75
C ASP A 121 -33.37 -18.31 -18.90
N LYS A 122 -32.56 -18.16 -19.95
CA LYS A 122 -33.03 -17.76 -21.28
C LYS A 122 -33.38 -19.01 -22.05
#